data_AF-A0A8H4XIU4-F1
#
_entry.id   AF-A0A8H4XIU4-F1
#
_cell.length_a   1.000
_cell.length_b   1.000
_cell.length_c   1.000
_cell.angle_alpha   90.00
_cell.angle_beta   90.00
_cell.angle_gamma   90.00
#
_symmetry.space_group_name_H-M   'P 1'
#
loop_
_entity.id
_entity.type
_entity.pdbx_description
1 polymer ?
#
loop_
_entity_poly.entity_id
_entity_poly.type
_entity_poly.pdbx_seq_one_letter_code
_entity_poly.pdbx_strand_id
1 'polypeptide(L)'
;MALLSSLFISLLAIGGVQGNKGHDGSAKPNIVFLMTDDQDRLLGSMDYMPVLQKEMVAKGTQFTQHYTTTAQCCPSRVSLLRGQAAHNTNVTNVMSPGGNYDKFVVAGHNDDYLPMWLKKAGYNVEYIGKFLNGHNILNYNPGPKGWDHVDNLIEPYTLAVNNVVMSANGDTPISYPGFHQTDVVRAKAQEEPFFLTLTPTSPHTDTSVGDTVPCQRHMNLFTNVTAPRSPNYNPSDEIQKTAGGYIGTLPLLEGRNISFTDHHQRSRLQSLIGIDEMLEDILSLLEKKGVLENTYVVFTSDNGYHLGSHRMLAGKTTSYAEDTNLPLVVRGPGVSSGISSSLPGTHLDLAMTFLDIAGLPKNEYPPFLDGRSLLPQWHKPTMEYPGQGQGNAQEVMNVEYWGGHRFDTLDAQIYPNNSYKSLRIVGEEFAFLYNHWCYTNEQELYNTVDDPYEIHNLLHNPEAQVLRLADRLNAMLLVTKSCAEDTCRDPWKVLLAEMKQSCGMKDKITTLKQAMNPKYDDFFSSLPKVNIQRCLDFQDAKNEAPFLPAESEQLGRAYRLPTDTFAHTLILKALVEPNEEPQGTLEQRHATLEDIMSKARELTADELKPGQPSTPRLI
;
A
#
# COMPACT_ATOMS: atom_id res chain seq x y z
N MET A 1 83.23 46.22 -12.70
CA MET A 1 83.40 46.24 -11.23
C MET A 1 82.20 46.96 -10.64
N ALA A 2 81.53 46.49 -9.58
CA ALA A 2 81.62 45.21 -8.89
C ALA A 2 80.30 44.94 -8.12
N LEU A 3 79.96 43.65 -7.95
CA LEU A 3 79.58 42.93 -6.70
C LEU A 3 79.04 43.71 -5.47
N LEU A 4 78.23 43.15 -4.54
CA LEU A 4 77.28 42.00 -4.47
C LEU A 4 76.71 41.98 -3.01
N SER A 5 76.03 40.90 -2.59
CA SER A 5 75.56 40.52 -1.23
C SER A 5 74.34 41.30 -0.67
N SER A 6 73.14 40.76 -0.39
CA SER A 6 72.48 39.41 -0.36
C SER A 6 72.15 38.83 1.04
N LEU A 7 71.11 37.97 1.09
CA LEU A 7 70.57 37.12 2.20
C LEU A 7 69.61 37.81 3.21
N PHE A 8 68.54 37.17 3.72
CA PHE A 8 67.79 35.97 3.30
C PHE A 8 66.32 36.08 3.79
N ILE A 9 65.39 35.40 3.11
CA ILE A 9 63.96 35.30 3.43
C ILE A 9 63.68 34.11 4.37
N SER A 10 62.72 34.26 5.29
CA SER A 10 62.10 33.16 6.05
C SER A 10 60.59 33.09 5.73
N LEU A 11 60.10 31.96 5.24
CA LEU A 11 58.67 31.71 5.06
C LEU A 11 58.03 31.30 6.39
N LEU A 12 56.84 31.82 6.67
CA LEU A 12 55.89 31.27 7.64
C LEU A 12 54.50 31.23 6.99
N ALA A 13 54.02 30.02 6.72
CA ALA A 13 52.69 29.81 6.17
C ALA A 13 51.64 29.93 7.29
N ILE A 14 50.70 30.86 7.15
CA ILE A 14 49.52 30.95 8.01
C ILE A 14 48.34 30.36 7.23
N GLY A 15 47.82 29.24 7.71
CA GLY A 15 46.63 28.61 7.14
C GLY A 15 45.41 29.52 7.33
N GLY A 16 44.73 29.83 6.22
CA GLY A 16 43.49 30.60 6.27
C GLY A 16 42.34 29.77 6.84
N VAL A 17 41.80 30.20 7.98
CA VAL A 17 40.53 29.70 8.50
C VAL A 17 39.43 30.11 7.52
N GLN A 18 38.91 29.17 6.74
CA GLN A 18 37.66 29.40 6.01
C GLN A 18 36.53 29.52 7.03
N GLY A 19 35.91 30.71 7.07
CA GLY A 19 34.81 30.99 7.96
C GLY A 19 33.64 30.04 7.70
N ASN A 20 33.23 29.32 8.75
CA ASN A 20 32.09 28.41 8.70
C ASN A 20 30.83 29.24 8.40
N LYS A 21 30.31 29.16 7.18
CA LYS A 21 28.98 29.72 6.88
C LYS A 21 27.96 28.91 7.66
N GLY A 22 27.28 29.53 8.61
CA GLY A 22 26.17 28.90 9.32
C GLY A 22 25.13 28.39 8.32
N HIS A 23 24.52 27.25 8.62
CA HIS A 23 23.31 26.80 7.93
C HIS A 23 22.17 27.78 8.24
N ASP A 24 21.98 28.73 7.33
CA ASP A 24 20.84 29.63 7.29
C ASP A 24 19.69 28.87 6.61
N GLY A 25 18.55 28.70 7.32
CA GLY A 25 17.31 28.05 6.85
C GLY A 25 17.45 26.79 5.99
N SER A 26 17.41 25.59 6.59
CA SER A 26 17.53 24.30 5.87
C SER A 26 16.60 24.21 4.64
N ALA A 27 17.18 23.93 3.47
CA ALA A 27 16.44 23.72 2.23
C ALA A 27 15.39 22.59 2.41
N LYS A 28 14.22 22.76 1.78
CA LYS A 28 13.14 21.75 1.85
C LYS A 28 13.66 20.38 1.40
N PRO A 29 13.33 19.30 2.11
CA PRO A 29 13.80 17.97 1.75
C PRO A 29 13.06 17.42 0.53
N ASN A 30 13.77 16.74 -0.37
CA ASN A 30 13.14 15.99 -1.47
C ASN A 30 12.43 14.75 -0.93
N ILE A 31 11.48 14.21 -1.70
CA ILE A 31 10.79 12.96 -1.39
C ILE A 31 10.82 12.04 -2.61
N VAL A 32 11.34 10.83 -2.45
CA VAL A 32 11.23 9.71 -3.39
C VAL A 32 10.33 8.66 -2.75
N PHE A 33 9.23 8.33 -3.42
CA PHE A 33 8.30 7.30 -3.01
C PHE A 33 8.29 6.17 -4.04
N LEU A 34 8.93 5.03 -3.72
CA LEU A 34 8.95 3.83 -4.55
C LEU A 34 7.96 2.81 -3.96
N MET A 35 6.90 2.50 -4.70
CA MET A 35 5.85 1.59 -4.27
C MET A 35 5.64 0.49 -5.31
N THR A 36 5.97 -0.75 -4.93
CA THR A 36 5.73 -1.95 -5.73
C THR A 36 4.26 -2.36 -5.70
N ASP A 37 3.91 -3.41 -6.45
CA ASP A 37 2.55 -3.92 -6.56
C ASP A 37 2.54 -5.40 -6.19
N ASP A 38 1.68 -5.81 -5.25
CA ASP A 38 1.63 -7.18 -4.71
C ASP A 38 2.92 -7.68 -4.05
N GLN A 39 3.76 -6.83 -3.47
CA GLN A 39 4.96 -7.30 -2.76
C GLN A 39 4.63 -7.70 -1.32
N ASP A 40 4.89 -8.97 -1.01
CA ASP A 40 4.73 -9.50 0.34
C ASP A 40 5.79 -8.96 1.30
N ARG A 41 5.40 -8.90 2.57
CA ARG A 41 6.33 -8.77 3.71
C ARG A 41 6.78 -10.13 4.24
N LEU A 42 5.87 -11.12 4.24
CA LEU A 42 5.97 -12.33 5.05
C LEU A 42 6.45 -13.57 4.26
N LEU A 43 6.52 -13.53 2.92
CA LEU A 43 7.10 -14.61 2.12
C LEU A 43 8.62 -14.45 1.92
N GLY A 44 9.24 -13.47 2.60
CA GLY A 44 10.67 -13.22 2.59
C GLY A 44 11.17 -12.39 1.40
N SER A 45 10.29 -11.70 0.66
CA SER A 45 10.67 -11.02 -0.60
C SER A 45 11.85 -10.06 -0.47
N MET A 46 11.89 -9.27 0.60
CA MET A 46 12.94 -8.25 0.85
C MET A 46 14.33 -8.86 1.08
N ASP A 47 14.44 -10.12 1.51
CA ASP A 47 15.74 -10.76 1.79
C ASP A 47 16.51 -11.06 0.49
N TYR A 48 15.82 -11.05 -0.64
CA TYR A 48 16.38 -11.25 -1.98
C TYR A 48 16.69 -9.93 -2.71
N MET A 49 16.47 -8.78 -2.06
CA MET A 49 16.71 -7.42 -2.60
C MET A 49 17.98 -6.81 -1.97
N PRO A 50 19.20 -7.12 -2.47
CA PRO A 50 20.45 -6.74 -1.82
C PRO A 50 20.68 -5.22 -1.72
N VAL A 51 20.21 -4.41 -2.67
CA VAL A 51 20.31 -2.95 -2.61
C VAL A 51 19.36 -2.40 -1.56
N LEU A 52 18.11 -2.85 -1.50
CA LEU A 52 17.16 -2.52 -0.43
C LEU A 52 17.76 -2.82 0.95
N GLN A 53 18.33 -4.02 1.14
CA GLN A 53 18.95 -4.41 2.41
C GLN A 53 20.16 -3.50 2.77
N LYS A 54 21.06 -3.26 1.81
CA LYS A 54 22.30 -2.49 2.01
C LYS A 54 22.09 -0.98 2.16
N GLU A 55 21.17 -0.40 1.40
CA GLU A 55 21.04 1.05 1.22
C GLU A 55 19.80 1.66 1.90
N MET A 56 18.78 0.85 2.19
CA MET A 56 17.56 1.29 2.85
C MET A 56 17.40 0.69 4.25
N VAL A 57 17.52 -0.63 4.41
CA VAL A 57 17.37 -1.27 5.74
C VAL A 57 18.57 -0.94 6.64
N ALA A 58 19.79 -1.19 6.18
CA ALA A 58 21.00 -0.94 6.98
C ALA A 58 21.30 0.55 7.23
N LYS A 59 20.79 1.46 6.39
CA LYS A 59 21.02 2.92 6.47
C LYS A 59 19.77 3.73 6.86
N GLY A 60 18.66 3.06 7.15
CA GLY A 60 17.38 3.66 7.49
C GLY A 60 16.64 2.86 8.56
N THR A 61 15.32 3.03 8.63
CA THR A 61 14.45 2.26 9.55
C THR A 61 13.47 1.42 8.75
N GLN A 62 13.38 0.14 9.09
CA GLN A 62 12.31 -0.75 8.67
C GLN A 62 11.16 -0.69 9.68
N PHE A 63 9.93 -0.50 9.21
CA PHE A 63 8.71 -0.56 10.03
C PHE A 63 8.04 -1.91 9.81
N THR A 64 7.93 -2.70 10.89
CA THR A 64 7.47 -4.08 10.79
C THR A 64 5.95 -4.22 10.87
N GLN A 65 5.27 -3.21 11.43
CA GLN A 65 3.82 -3.19 11.64
C GLN A 65 3.15 -2.09 10.78
N HIS A 66 3.48 -2.05 9.49
CA HIS A 66 2.81 -1.18 8.52
C HIS A 66 1.70 -1.93 7.78
N TYR A 67 0.51 -1.35 7.67
CA TYR A 67 -0.66 -2.03 7.09
C TYR A 67 -1.39 -1.22 6.01
N THR A 68 -1.86 -1.89 4.95
CA THR A 68 -2.93 -1.31 4.12
C THR A 68 -4.28 -1.46 4.81
N THR A 69 -5.17 -0.48 4.64
CA THR A 69 -6.57 -0.52 5.08
C THR A 69 -7.49 -1.26 4.10
N THR A 70 -6.97 -1.69 2.95
CA THR A 70 -7.69 -2.51 1.96
C THR A 70 -6.68 -3.26 1.08
N ALA A 71 -6.70 -4.59 1.08
CA ALA A 71 -5.71 -5.42 0.39
C ALA A 71 -5.97 -5.58 -1.13
N GLN A 72 -6.10 -4.45 -1.85
CA GLN A 72 -6.33 -4.43 -3.29
C GLN A 72 -5.86 -3.11 -3.92
N CYS A 73 -5.24 -3.19 -5.11
CA CYS A 73 -4.48 -2.10 -5.73
C CYS A 73 -5.21 -0.74 -5.79
N CYS A 74 -6.31 -0.63 -6.55
CA CYS A 74 -7.01 0.64 -6.76
C CYS A 74 -7.52 1.29 -5.46
N PRO A 75 -8.30 0.60 -4.59
CA PRO A 75 -8.79 1.22 -3.36
C PRO A 75 -7.66 1.56 -2.38
N SER A 76 -6.56 0.77 -2.34
CA SER A 76 -5.39 1.09 -1.51
C SER A 76 -4.67 2.34 -1.98
N ARG A 77 -4.40 2.44 -3.30
CA ARG A 77 -3.75 3.60 -3.93
C ARG A 77 -4.59 4.87 -3.77
N VAL A 78 -5.92 4.79 -3.90
CA VAL A 78 -6.80 5.92 -3.60
C VAL A 78 -6.77 6.28 -2.12
N SER A 79 -6.74 5.30 -1.22
CA SER A 79 -6.64 5.55 0.23
C SER A 79 -5.36 6.30 0.61
N LEU A 80 -4.22 5.95 -0.02
CA LEU A 80 -2.95 6.66 0.11
C LEU A 80 -3.03 8.07 -0.49
N LEU A 81 -3.54 8.22 -1.71
CA LEU A 81 -3.59 9.52 -2.41
C LEU A 81 -4.55 10.53 -1.76
N ARG A 82 -5.61 10.04 -1.08
CA ARG A 82 -6.61 10.85 -0.38
C ARG A 82 -6.37 10.97 1.12
N GLY A 83 -5.53 10.11 1.71
CA GLY A 83 -5.40 9.97 3.16
C GLY A 83 -6.72 9.59 3.84
N GLN A 84 -7.57 8.82 3.16
CA GLN A 84 -8.92 8.45 3.60
C GLN A 84 -9.17 6.94 3.49
N ALA A 85 -9.96 6.38 4.41
CA ALA A 85 -10.41 5.00 4.33
C ALA A 85 -11.32 4.76 3.11
N ALA A 86 -11.37 3.52 2.63
CA ALA A 86 -12.11 3.15 1.42
C ALA A 86 -13.63 3.35 1.56
N HIS A 87 -14.18 3.21 2.77
CA HIS A 87 -15.59 3.55 3.02
C HIS A 87 -15.89 5.06 2.89
N ASN A 88 -14.91 5.93 3.14
CA ASN A 88 -15.07 7.38 2.98
C ASN A 88 -14.92 7.83 1.53
N THR A 89 -14.01 7.22 0.76
CA THR A 89 -13.88 7.50 -0.69
C THR A 89 -14.98 6.81 -1.51
N ASN A 90 -15.51 5.69 -1.03
CA ASN A 90 -16.28 4.73 -1.84
C ASN A 90 -15.57 4.35 -3.15
N VAL A 91 -14.23 4.32 -3.15
CA VAL A 91 -13.45 3.56 -4.12
C VAL A 91 -13.01 2.30 -3.39
N THR A 92 -13.72 1.20 -3.65
CA THR A 92 -13.68 -0.04 -2.84
C THR A 92 -13.27 -1.28 -3.64
N ASN A 93 -13.13 -1.15 -4.95
CA ASN A 93 -12.80 -2.25 -5.86
C ASN A 93 -11.91 -1.75 -7.03
N VAL A 94 -11.33 -2.66 -7.80
CA VAL A 94 -10.62 -2.34 -9.05
C VAL A 94 -11.55 -2.15 -10.25
N MET A 95 -12.80 -2.62 -10.17
CA MET A 95 -13.82 -2.52 -11.22
C MET A 95 -15.05 -1.72 -10.80
N SER A 96 -15.79 -1.21 -11.79
CA SER A 96 -17.16 -0.70 -11.61
C SER A 96 -18.10 -1.81 -11.10
N PRO A 97 -19.01 -1.54 -10.15
CA PRO A 97 -19.37 -0.23 -9.60
C PRO A 97 -18.51 0.21 -8.39
N GLY A 98 -17.64 -0.66 -7.86
CA GLY A 98 -16.87 -0.41 -6.64
C GLY A 98 -15.77 0.65 -6.77
N GLY A 99 -15.06 0.68 -7.88
CA GLY A 99 -13.98 1.62 -8.14
C GLY A 99 -13.58 1.68 -9.61
N ASN A 100 -12.27 1.75 -9.85
CA ASN A 100 -11.58 2.21 -11.07
C ASN A 100 -11.30 3.74 -11.14
N TYR A 101 -10.45 4.13 -12.09
CA TYR A 101 -10.06 5.51 -12.37
C TYR A 101 -11.26 6.42 -12.71
N ASP A 102 -12.24 5.93 -13.49
CA ASP A 102 -13.42 6.72 -13.83
C ASP A 102 -14.24 7.07 -12.58
N LYS A 103 -14.43 6.12 -11.64
CA LYS A 103 -15.09 6.41 -10.36
C LYS A 103 -14.30 7.41 -9.53
N PHE A 104 -12.97 7.30 -9.49
CA PHE A 104 -12.10 8.27 -8.82
C PHE A 104 -12.28 9.69 -9.39
N VAL A 105 -12.31 9.85 -10.72
CA VAL A 105 -12.55 11.15 -11.38
C VAL A 105 -13.98 11.66 -11.14
N VAL A 106 -15.01 10.83 -11.37
CA VAL A 106 -16.41 11.23 -11.24
C VAL A 106 -16.82 11.51 -9.78
N ALA A 107 -16.14 10.91 -8.80
CA ALA A 107 -16.29 11.25 -7.38
C ALA A 107 -15.67 12.60 -6.99
N GLY A 108 -14.92 13.25 -7.88
CA GLY A 108 -14.17 14.48 -7.59
C GLY A 108 -12.87 14.26 -6.82
N HIS A 109 -12.42 13.01 -6.64
CA HIS A 109 -11.18 12.73 -5.92
C HIS A 109 -9.92 13.21 -6.63
N ASN A 110 -10.00 13.51 -7.94
CA ASN A 110 -8.89 14.14 -8.67
C ASN A 110 -8.86 15.67 -8.58
N ASP A 111 -9.79 16.31 -7.85
CA ASP A 111 -9.85 17.77 -7.66
C ASP A 111 -9.30 18.25 -6.32
N ASP A 112 -9.01 17.32 -5.40
CA ASP A 112 -8.43 17.59 -4.09
C ASP A 112 -7.70 16.31 -3.64
N TYR A 113 -6.37 16.23 -3.79
CA TYR A 113 -5.59 15.05 -3.41
C TYR A 113 -4.08 15.36 -3.32
N LEU A 114 -3.29 14.40 -2.80
CA LEU A 114 -1.87 14.53 -2.46
C LEU A 114 -1.00 15.47 -3.34
N PRO A 115 -0.93 15.33 -4.69
CA PRO A 115 -0.10 16.20 -5.52
C PRO A 115 -0.49 17.69 -5.40
N MET A 116 -1.78 18.01 -5.28
CA MET A 116 -2.23 19.40 -5.13
C MET A 116 -1.76 20.02 -3.81
N TRP A 117 -1.77 19.23 -2.74
CA TRP A 117 -1.33 19.67 -1.41
C TRP A 117 0.19 19.87 -1.35
N LEU A 118 0.95 19.00 -2.00
CA LEU A 118 2.40 19.12 -2.14
C LEU A 118 2.80 20.32 -3.03
N LYS A 119 2.06 20.58 -4.12
CA LYS A 119 2.23 21.83 -4.91
C LYS A 119 1.92 23.08 -4.11
N LYS A 120 0.88 23.04 -3.26
CA LYS A 120 0.58 24.12 -2.32
C LYS A 120 1.72 24.34 -1.32
N ALA A 121 2.38 23.26 -0.91
CA ALA A 121 3.61 23.30 -0.13
C ALA A 121 4.86 23.71 -0.95
N GLY A 122 4.74 23.94 -2.25
CA GLY A 122 5.82 24.42 -3.14
C GLY A 122 6.78 23.33 -3.61
N TYR A 123 6.29 22.10 -3.81
CA TYR A 123 7.02 21.00 -4.48
C TYR A 123 6.65 20.93 -5.95
N ASN A 124 7.62 20.57 -6.80
CA ASN A 124 7.30 19.96 -8.09
C ASN A 124 6.90 18.50 -7.83
N VAL A 125 5.83 18.02 -8.44
CA VAL A 125 5.28 16.68 -8.16
C VAL A 125 5.28 15.82 -9.42
N GLU A 126 5.91 14.65 -9.32
CA GLU A 126 6.09 13.70 -10.42
C GLU A 126 5.53 12.31 -10.07
N TYR A 127 4.94 11.64 -11.06
CA TYR A 127 4.41 10.28 -10.90
C TYR A 127 4.66 9.44 -12.16
N ILE A 128 5.43 8.35 -12.04
CA ILE A 128 5.82 7.48 -13.16
C ILE A 128 5.46 6.02 -12.83
N GLY A 129 4.65 5.38 -13.69
CA GLY A 129 4.21 3.98 -13.52
C GLY A 129 2.69 3.80 -13.40
N LYS A 130 2.24 2.74 -12.72
CA LYS A 130 0.81 2.40 -12.55
C LYS A 130 0.11 3.39 -11.64
N PHE A 131 -0.87 4.13 -12.16
CA PHE A 131 -1.68 5.07 -11.37
C PHE A 131 -2.81 4.35 -10.63
N LEU A 132 -3.92 4.05 -11.32
CA LEU A 132 -5.08 3.32 -10.80
C LEU A 132 -5.59 2.34 -11.87
N ASN A 133 -6.23 1.25 -11.43
CA ASN A 133 -6.93 0.35 -12.34
C ASN A 133 -8.02 1.10 -13.13
N GLY A 134 -8.23 0.73 -14.38
CA GLY A 134 -9.12 1.44 -15.29
C GLY A 134 -8.56 2.72 -15.89
N HIS A 135 -7.31 3.12 -15.63
CA HIS A 135 -6.66 4.20 -16.39
C HIS A 135 -6.09 3.64 -17.71
N ASN A 136 -6.67 4.03 -18.83
CA ASN A 136 -6.69 3.24 -20.06
C ASN A 136 -6.73 4.08 -21.36
N ILE A 137 -6.57 3.43 -22.52
CA ILE A 137 -6.54 4.06 -23.86
C ILE A 137 -7.77 4.90 -24.25
N LEU A 138 -8.87 4.89 -23.48
CA LEU A 138 -10.07 5.70 -23.68
C LEU A 138 -10.17 6.91 -22.71
N ASN A 139 -9.42 6.91 -21.61
CA ASN A 139 -9.50 7.94 -20.56
C ASN A 139 -8.11 8.48 -20.09
N TYR A 140 -7.05 8.21 -20.86
CA TYR A 140 -5.72 8.79 -20.63
C TYR A 140 -5.68 10.32 -20.78
N ASN A 141 -6.59 10.89 -21.57
CA ASN A 141 -6.68 12.34 -21.83
C ASN A 141 -8.01 12.91 -21.30
N PRO A 142 -8.00 13.94 -20.43
CA PRO A 142 -6.81 14.54 -19.82
C PRO A 142 -6.15 13.60 -18.79
N GLY A 143 -4.83 13.73 -18.65
CA GLY A 143 -4.09 13.00 -17.62
C GLY A 143 -4.51 13.41 -16.20
N PRO A 144 -4.11 12.65 -15.16
CA PRO A 144 -4.46 12.97 -13.77
C PRO A 144 -4.06 14.40 -13.38
N LYS A 145 -5.00 15.15 -12.81
CA LYS A 145 -4.84 16.59 -12.53
C LYS A 145 -3.76 16.85 -11.47
N GLY A 146 -3.13 18.02 -11.54
CA GLY A 146 -2.32 18.53 -10.43
C GLY A 146 -0.91 17.94 -10.32
N TRP A 147 -0.48 17.02 -11.20
CA TRP A 147 0.93 16.69 -11.36
C TRP A 147 1.67 17.76 -12.19
N ASP A 148 2.99 17.90 -12.01
CA ASP A 148 3.85 18.70 -12.91
C ASP A 148 4.36 17.83 -14.07
N HIS A 149 4.68 16.57 -13.76
CA HIS A 149 4.87 15.52 -14.74
C HIS A 149 4.18 14.23 -14.28
N VAL A 150 3.36 13.65 -15.13
CA VAL A 150 2.77 12.32 -14.90
C VAL A 150 2.99 11.47 -16.14
N ASP A 151 3.56 10.28 -15.96
CA ASP A 151 3.80 9.32 -17.05
C ASP A 151 3.25 7.96 -16.64
N ASN A 152 2.00 7.68 -17.02
CA ASN A 152 1.26 6.56 -16.50
C ASN A 152 1.28 5.36 -17.43
N LEU A 153 1.45 4.16 -16.86
CA LEU A 153 1.17 2.90 -17.54
C LEU A 153 -0.33 2.82 -17.88
N ILE A 154 -0.64 2.52 -19.14
CA ILE A 154 -2.00 2.62 -19.70
C ILE A 154 -2.60 1.23 -19.97
N GLU A 155 -3.78 0.96 -19.42
CA GLU A 155 -4.52 -0.27 -19.70
C GLU A 155 -4.99 -0.32 -21.17
N PRO A 156 -4.91 -1.49 -21.82
CA PRO A 156 -4.75 -2.83 -21.24
C PRO A 156 -3.30 -3.26 -20.93
N TYR A 157 -2.31 -2.43 -21.24
CA TYR A 157 -0.87 -2.78 -21.18
C TYR A 157 -0.24 -2.68 -19.79
N THR A 158 -0.92 -2.07 -18.81
CA THR A 158 -0.38 -1.78 -17.47
C THR A 158 0.29 -2.96 -16.76
N LEU A 159 -0.24 -4.18 -16.92
CA LEU A 159 0.30 -5.40 -16.30
C LEU A 159 1.10 -6.28 -17.28
N ALA A 160 1.25 -5.87 -18.55
CA ALA A 160 1.98 -6.62 -19.57
C ALA A 160 3.44 -6.12 -19.62
N VAL A 161 4.32 -6.68 -18.80
CA VAL A 161 5.62 -6.04 -18.47
C VAL A 161 6.62 -6.00 -19.64
N ASN A 162 6.42 -6.83 -20.67
CA ASN A 162 7.20 -6.85 -21.91
C ASN A 162 6.51 -6.11 -23.08
N ASN A 163 5.34 -5.50 -22.84
CA ASN A 163 4.52 -4.75 -23.81
C ASN A 163 4.22 -3.34 -23.29
N VAL A 164 5.27 -2.62 -22.88
CA VAL A 164 5.15 -1.36 -22.15
C VAL A 164 4.49 -0.26 -22.99
N VAL A 165 3.39 0.31 -22.49
CA VAL A 165 2.74 1.50 -23.05
C VAL A 165 2.49 2.51 -21.93
N MET A 166 2.88 3.77 -22.15
CA MET A 166 2.68 4.85 -21.17
C MET A 166 2.19 6.14 -21.84
N SER A 167 1.43 6.97 -21.12
CA SER A 167 1.01 8.31 -21.55
C SER A 167 1.58 9.36 -20.60
N ALA A 168 2.33 10.31 -21.16
CA ALA A 168 2.86 11.46 -20.45
C ALA A 168 1.84 12.62 -20.50
N ASN A 169 1.44 13.15 -19.35
CA ASN A 169 0.56 14.32 -19.19
C ASN A 169 -0.80 14.25 -19.93
N GLY A 170 -1.22 13.07 -20.39
CA GLY A 170 -2.40 12.85 -21.23
C GLY A 170 -2.16 12.99 -22.75
N ASP A 171 -0.91 13.07 -23.18
CA ASP A 171 -0.51 12.96 -24.59
C ASP A 171 -0.75 11.54 -25.14
N THR A 172 -0.74 11.38 -26.46
CA THR A 172 -0.91 10.10 -27.16
C THR A 172 -0.03 9.00 -26.52
N PRO A 173 -0.58 7.84 -26.11
CA PRO A 173 0.20 6.80 -25.47
C PRO A 173 1.34 6.30 -26.37
N ILE A 174 2.51 6.12 -25.78
CA ILE A 174 3.74 5.69 -26.42
C ILE A 174 4.03 4.25 -26.02
N SER A 175 4.26 3.39 -27.01
CA SER A 175 4.76 2.03 -26.86
C SER A 175 6.29 2.01 -26.86
N TYR A 176 6.89 1.25 -25.95
CA TYR A 176 8.34 1.10 -25.79
C TYR A 176 8.77 -0.35 -26.12
N PRO A 177 8.73 -0.76 -27.40
CA PRO A 177 8.96 -2.13 -27.80
C PRO A 177 10.42 -2.56 -27.53
N GLY A 178 10.58 -3.79 -27.08
CA GLY A 178 11.90 -4.37 -26.84
C GLY A 178 12.60 -3.77 -25.61
N PHE A 179 11.85 -3.57 -24.51
CA PHE A 179 12.31 -3.22 -23.16
C PHE A 179 11.36 -3.79 -22.10
N HIS A 180 11.87 -4.09 -20.90
CA HIS A 180 11.04 -4.47 -19.75
C HIS A 180 10.53 -3.23 -19.01
N GLN A 181 9.33 -3.31 -18.42
CA GLN A 181 8.67 -2.17 -17.76
C GLN A 181 9.55 -1.47 -16.72
N THR A 182 10.28 -2.23 -15.90
CA THR A 182 11.19 -1.66 -14.89
C THR A 182 12.33 -0.86 -15.52
N ASP A 183 12.88 -1.28 -16.65
CA ASP A 183 13.94 -0.55 -17.36
C ASP A 183 13.44 0.78 -17.95
N VAL A 184 12.17 0.83 -18.37
CA VAL A 184 11.49 2.04 -18.88
C VAL A 184 11.17 3.02 -17.75
N VAL A 185 10.56 2.55 -16.66
CA VAL A 185 10.22 3.40 -15.48
C VAL A 185 11.50 3.99 -14.87
N ARG A 186 12.55 3.17 -14.70
CA ARG A 186 13.87 3.58 -14.19
C ARG A 186 14.50 4.70 -15.01
N ALA A 187 14.42 4.65 -16.35
CA ALA A 187 15.04 5.64 -17.22
C ALA A 187 14.35 7.02 -17.22
N LYS A 188 13.09 7.10 -16.76
CA LYS A 188 12.26 8.31 -16.84
C LYS A 188 12.36 9.26 -15.63
N ALA A 189 12.92 8.81 -14.50
CA ALA A 189 13.01 9.59 -13.26
C ALA A 189 13.98 10.80 -13.33
N GLN A 190 13.49 12.07 -13.29
CA GLN A 190 14.32 13.31 -13.34
C GLN A 190 13.94 14.39 -12.26
N GLU A 191 13.90 15.71 -12.53
CA GLU A 191 14.36 16.81 -11.60
C GLU A 191 13.54 18.14 -11.61
N GLU A 192 13.46 19.05 -10.60
CA GLU A 192 13.91 19.21 -9.17
C GLU A 192 13.25 20.51 -8.58
N PRO A 193 13.17 20.82 -7.26
CA PRO A 193 13.10 19.95 -6.07
C PRO A 193 11.70 19.33 -5.96
N PHE A 194 11.64 18.10 -5.48
CA PHE A 194 10.61 17.20 -5.99
C PHE A 194 10.01 16.23 -4.98
N PHE A 195 8.77 15.85 -5.25
CA PHE A 195 8.15 14.63 -4.80
C PHE A 195 8.00 13.71 -6.03
N LEU A 196 8.80 12.65 -6.10
CA LEU A 196 8.79 11.68 -7.19
C LEU A 196 8.17 10.38 -6.71
N THR A 197 7.03 10.00 -7.29
CA THR A 197 6.43 8.68 -7.13
C THR A 197 6.84 7.76 -8.27
N LEU A 198 7.32 6.56 -7.92
CA LEU A 198 7.64 5.48 -8.85
C LEU A 198 6.82 4.24 -8.50
N THR A 199 6.00 3.79 -9.45
CA THR A 199 5.09 2.64 -9.24
C THR A 199 5.16 1.62 -10.38
N PRO A 200 6.29 0.90 -10.52
CA PRO A 200 6.36 -0.28 -11.37
C PRO A 200 5.42 -1.39 -10.86
N THR A 201 4.97 -2.28 -11.74
CA THR A 201 3.99 -3.31 -11.39
C THR A 201 4.59 -4.63 -10.92
N SER A 202 5.91 -4.85 -11.02
CA SER A 202 6.51 -6.04 -10.41
C SER A 202 6.45 -5.95 -8.88
N PRO A 203 6.15 -7.05 -8.14
CA PRO A 203 5.98 -8.44 -8.58
C PRO A 203 4.53 -8.91 -8.84
N HIS A 204 3.60 -8.04 -9.26
CA HIS A 204 2.25 -8.47 -9.68
C HIS A 204 2.31 -9.43 -10.88
N THR A 205 1.37 -10.37 -10.91
CA THR A 205 1.16 -11.32 -12.01
C THR A 205 0.90 -10.59 -13.34
N ASP A 206 1.62 -10.95 -14.40
CA ASP A 206 1.37 -10.44 -15.75
C ASP A 206 0.09 -11.08 -16.30
N THR A 207 -0.93 -10.27 -16.62
CA THR A 207 -2.24 -10.77 -17.04
C THR A 207 -2.26 -11.38 -18.44
N SER A 208 -1.22 -11.15 -19.26
CA SER A 208 -1.08 -11.82 -20.57
C SER A 208 -0.53 -13.23 -20.41
N VAL A 209 0.38 -13.46 -19.45
CA VAL A 209 1.07 -14.75 -19.25
C VAL A 209 0.41 -15.62 -18.17
N GLY A 210 -0.18 -15.02 -17.12
CA GLY A 210 -0.70 -15.73 -15.96
C GLY A 210 0.36 -16.17 -14.94
N ASP A 211 1.56 -15.58 -15.00
CA ASP A 211 2.61 -15.68 -13.97
C ASP A 211 3.30 -14.30 -13.82
N THR A 212 4.12 -14.12 -12.79
CA THR A 212 5.01 -12.95 -12.71
C THR A 212 6.14 -13.09 -13.72
N VAL A 213 6.44 -12.04 -14.50
CA VAL A 213 7.52 -12.07 -15.49
C VAL A 213 8.68 -11.19 -14.99
N PRO A 214 9.89 -11.75 -14.81
CA PRO A 214 11.09 -10.99 -14.48
C PRO A 214 11.81 -10.46 -15.73
N CYS A 215 12.75 -9.53 -15.55
CA CYS A 215 13.73 -9.21 -16.60
C CYS A 215 14.48 -10.48 -17.02
N GLN A 216 14.77 -10.62 -18.32
CA GLN A 216 15.49 -11.78 -18.89
C GLN A 216 16.81 -12.06 -18.15
N ARG A 217 17.56 -11.01 -17.78
CA ARG A 217 18.82 -11.11 -17.03
C ARG A 217 18.68 -11.75 -15.63
N HIS A 218 17.46 -11.81 -15.08
CA HIS A 218 17.17 -12.35 -13.75
C HIS A 218 16.52 -13.73 -13.76
N MET A 219 16.04 -14.24 -14.90
CA MET A 219 15.31 -15.52 -15.05
C MET A 219 16.04 -16.76 -14.52
N ASN A 220 17.37 -16.70 -14.37
CA ASN A 220 18.21 -17.80 -13.87
C ASN A 220 18.65 -17.61 -12.40
N LEU A 221 18.16 -16.59 -11.69
CA LEU A 221 18.42 -16.41 -10.26
C LEU A 221 17.52 -17.32 -9.42
N PHE A 222 17.93 -17.62 -8.18
CA PHE A 222 17.07 -18.26 -7.17
C PHE A 222 16.42 -19.60 -7.58
N THR A 223 17.03 -20.34 -8.50
CA THR A 223 16.48 -21.56 -9.15
C THR A 223 16.09 -22.70 -8.20
N ASN A 224 16.61 -22.69 -6.97
CA ASN A 224 16.30 -23.67 -5.93
C ASN A 224 15.32 -23.16 -4.85
N VAL A 225 14.83 -21.92 -4.96
CA VAL A 225 13.87 -21.36 -3.99
C VAL A 225 12.46 -21.91 -4.24
N THR A 226 11.73 -22.09 -3.14
CA THR A 226 10.34 -22.55 -3.01
C THR A 226 9.55 -21.52 -2.20
N ALA A 227 8.22 -21.53 -2.24
CA ALA A 227 7.42 -20.71 -1.33
C ALA A 227 7.68 -21.13 0.14
N PRO A 228 7.75 -20.20 1.11
CA PRO A 228 7.94 -20.54 2.51
C PRO A 228 6.90 -21.53 3.02
N ARG A 229 7.35 -22.50 3.84
CA ARG A 229 6.50 -23.52 4.46
C ARG A 229 6.25 -23.16 5.92
N SER A 230 5.66 -21.99 6.14
CA SER A 230 5.20 -21.53 7.46
C SER A 230 4.12 -22.47 8.05
N PRO A 231 3.82 -22.41 9.35
CA PRO A 231 2.75 -23.21 9.96
C PRO A 231 1.36 -23.03 9.34
N ASN A 232 1.08 -21.85 8.75
CA ASN A 232 -0.14 -21.60 7.98
C ASN A 232 -0.02 -21.93 6.49
N TYR A 233 1.13 -22.38 5.97
CA TYR A 233 1.20 -22.96 4.63
C TYR A 233 0.49 -24.31 4.61
N ASN A 234 -0.61 -24.41 3.86
CA ASN A 234 -1.38 -25.64 3.64
C ASN A 234 -1.70 -26.45 4.94
N PRO A 235 -2.33 -25.85 5.97
CA PRO A 235 -2.48 -26.47 7.28
C PRO A 235 -3.45 -27.66 7.28
N SER A 236 -3.49 -28.38 8.40
CA SER A 236 -4.35 -29.56 8.57
C SER A 236 -5.83 -29.26 8.41
N ASP A 237 -6.63 -30.29 8.13
CA ASP A 237 -8.08 -30.20 8.01
C ASP A 237 -8.77 -29.74 9.31
N GLU A 238 -8.14 -30.01 10.46
CA GLU A 238 -8.60 -29.57 11.77
C GLU A 238 -8.46 -28.06 11.92
N ILE A 239 -7.30 -27.50 11.54
CA ILE A 239 -7.03 -26.06 11.56
C ILE A 239 -7.89 -25.34 10.52
N GLN A 240 -7.88 -25.81 9.27
CA GLN A 240 -8.51 -25.12 8.15
C GLN A 240 -10.00 -24.87 8.41
N LYS A 241 -10.72 -25.86 8.95
CA LYS A 241 -12.17 -25.78 9.22
C LYS A 241 -12.55 -24.79 10.33
N THR A 242 -11.58 -24.15 10.98
CA THR A 242 -11.81 -23.07 11.95
C THR A 242 -11.73 -21.67 11.33
N ALA A 243 -11.19 -21.53 10.12
CA ALA A 243 -11.20 -20.29 9.35
C ALA A 243 -12.60 -20.00 8.78
N GLY A 244 -12.95 -18.72 8.70
CA GLY A 244 -14.27 -18.26 8.25
C GLY A 244 -14.43 -18.19 6.74
N GLY A 245 -15.67 -17.94 6.31
CA GLY A 245 -15.99 -17.66 4.92
C GLY A 245 -15.67 -18.81 3.97
N TYR A 246 -15.17 -18.51 2.77
CA TYR A 246 -14.78 -19.55 1.81
C TYR A 246 -13.46 -20.25 2.19
N ILE A 247 -12.60 -19.59 2.97
CA ILE A 247 -11.25 -20.07 3.30
C ILE A 247 -11.33 -21.40 4.06
N GLY A 248 -12.25 -21.52 5.03
CA GLY A 248 -12.48 -22.77 5.75
C GLY A 248 -12.91 -23.97 4.89
N THR A 249 -13.31 -23.74 3.64
CA THR A 249 -13.72 -24.78 2.68
C THR A 249 -12.62 -25.23 1.71
N LEU A 250 -11.44 -24.57 1.73
CA LEU A 250 -10.39 -24.81 0.74
C LEU A 250 -9.78 -26.23 0.88
N PRO A 251 -9.62 -26.96 -0.25
CA PRO A 251 -8.99 -28.27 -0.25
C PRO A 251 -7.48 -28.15 0.02
N LEU A 252 -6.87 -29.22 0.51
CA LEU A 252 -5.40 -29.31 0.63
C LEU A 252 -4.74 -28.99 -0.73
N LEU A 253 -3.66 -28.21 -0.67
CA LEU A 253 -2.78 -28.00 -1.82
C LEU A 253 -2.01 -29.29 -2.08
N GLU A 254 -2.12 -29.80 -3.29
CA GLU A 254 -1.45 -31.04 -3.75
C GLU A 254 -0.82 -30.84 -5.13
N GLY A 255 0.25 -31.61 -5.39
CA GLY A 255 0.86 -31.75 -6.72
C GLY A 255 1.10 -30.42 -7.44
N ARG A 256 0.35 -30.20 -8.52
CA ARG A 256 0.47 -29.00 -9.38
C ARG A 256 0.33 -27.68 -8.62
N ASN A 257 -0.50 -27.61 -7.59
CA ASN A 257 -0.69 -26.37 -6.82
C ASN A 257 0.57 -26.01 -6.03
N ILE A 258 1.22 -26.99 -5.40
CA ILE A 258 2.49 -26.80 -4.69
C ILE A 258 3.61 -26.41 -5.67
N SER A 259 3.70 -27.11 -6.80
CA SER A 259 4.69 -26.78 -7.84
C SER A 259 4.48 -25.38 -8.41
N PHE A 260 3.22 -24.94 -8.58
CA PHE A 260 2.90 -23.58 -8.98
C PHE A 260 3.31 -22.55 -7.91
N THR A 261 2.99 -22.76 -6.62
CA THR A 261 3.41 -21.82 -5.57
C THR A 261 4.94 -21.66 -5.50
N ASP A 262 5.70 -22.73 -5.72
CA ASP A 262 7.17 -22.66 -5.72
C ASP A 262 7.75 -21.97 -6.94
N HIS A 263 7.15 -22.19 -8.11
CA HIS A 263 7.51 -21.49 -9.34
C HIS A 263 7.18 -20.00 -9.23
N HIS A 264 5.95 -19.68 -8.81
CA HIS A 264 5.45 -18.31 -8.71
C HIS A 264 6.24 -17.50 -7.67
N GLN A 265 6.60 -18.07 -6.52
CA GLN A 265 7.49 -17.41 -5.56
C GLN A 265 8.83 -17.05 -6.23
N ARG A 266 9.43 -17.99 -6.97
CA ARG A 266 10.69 -17.75 -7.66
C ARG A 266 10.56 -16.65 -8.71
N SER A 267 9.53 -16.70 -9.55
CA SER A 267 9.24 -15.68 -10.56
C SER A 267 9.10 -14.29 -9.93
N ARG A 268 8.37 -14.19 -8.80
CA ARG A 268 8.23 -12.95 -8.00
C ARG A 268 9.58 -12.44 -7.49
N LEU A 269 10.37 -13.28 -6.82
CA LEU A 269 11.71 -12.91 -6.31
C LEU A 269 12.67 -12.48 -7.42
N GLN A 270 12.63 -13.14 -8.58
CA GLN A 270 13.43 -12.74 -9.75
C GLN A 270 13.00 -11.36 -10.28
N SER A 271 11.70 -11.06 -10.33
CA SER A 271 11.19 -9.79 -10.86
C SER A 271 11.53 -8.59 -9.97
N LEU A 272 11.62 -8.80 -8.65
CA LEU A 272 12.02 -7.79 -7.68
C LEU A 272 13.46 -7.30 -7.87
N ILE A 273 14.33 -8.06 -8.52
CA ILE A 273 15.71 -7.59 -8.81
C ILE A 273 15.69 -6.41 -9.81
N GLY A 274 14.71 -6.36 -10.72
CA GLY A 274 14.49 -5.18 -11.57
C GLY A 274 14.05 -3.93 -10.79
N ILE A 275 13.45 -4.10 -9.60
CA ILE A 275 13.12 -3.00 -8.66
C ILE A 275 14.35 -2.61 -7.83
N ASP A 276 15.13 -3.59 -7.40
CA ASP A 276 16.35 -3.39 -6.61
C ASP A 276 17.43 -2.63 -7.42
N GLU A 277 17.56 -2.95 -8.71
CA GLU A 277 18.36 -2.21 -9.69
C GLU A 277 17.83 -0.79 -9.96
N MET A 278 16.52 -0.57 -9.92
CA MET A 278 15.92 0.76 -10.04
C MET A 278 16.24 1.61 -8.81
N LEU A 279 16.15 1.03 -7.60
CA LEU A 279 16.53 1.67 -6.35
C LEU A 279 18.02 2.08 -6.34
N GLU A 280 18.91 1.22 -6.86
CA GLU A 280 20.34 1.52 -7.03
C GLU A 280 20.57 2.77 -7.91
N ASP A 281 19.92 2.84 -9.07
CA ASP A 281 20.04 3.96 -10.01
C ASP A 281 19.54 5.27 -9.38
N ILE A 282 18.40 5.24 -8.67
CA ILE A 282 17.84 6.43 -8.00
C ILE A 282 18.78 6.94 -6.91
N LEU A 283 19.25 6.07 -6.03
CA LEU A 283 20.15 6.45 -4.94
C LEU A 283 21.48 7.01 -5.48
N SER A 284 22.02 6.37 -6.53
CA SER A 284 23.22 6.85 -7.23
C SER A 284 23.00 8.22 -7.89
N LEU A 285 21.80 8.47 -8.44
CA LEU A 285 21.42 9.74 -9.05
C LEU A 285 21.31 10.86 -7.98
N LEU A 286 20.71 10.57 -6.83
CA LEU A 286 20.61 11.49 -5.69
C LEU A 286 21.99 11.80 -5.09
N GLU A 287 22.88 10.81 -4.99
CA GLU A 287 24.25 10.98 -4.51
C GLU A 287 25.08 11.83 -5.48
N LYS A 288 25.02 11.54 -6.78
CA LYS A 288 25.71 12.30 -7.84
C LYS A 288 25.31 13.78 -7.87
N LYS A 289 24.07 14.11 -7.48
CA LYS A 289 23.56 15.49 -7.35
C LYS A 289 23.91 16.14 -6.01
N GLY A 290 24.34 15.37 -5.02
CA GLY A 290 24.60 15.85 -3.66
C GLY A 290 23.34 16.14 -2.85
N VAL A 291 22.17 15.61 -3.24
CA VAL A 291 20.87 15.86 -2.57
C VAL A 291 20.38 14.69 -1.71
N LEU A 292 21.03 13.52 -1.80
CA LEU A 292 20.63 12.29 -1.08
C LEU A 292 20.45 12.50 0.44
N GLU A 293 21.37 13.21 1.08
CA GLU A 293 21.31 13.47 2.54
C GLU A 293 20.18 14.42 2.94
N ASN A 294 19.57 15.14 1.98
CA ASN A 294 18.35 15.95 2.17
C ASN A 294 17.14 15.33 1.46
N THR A 295 17.14 14.01 1.22
CA THR A 295 16.04 13.30 0.54
C THR A 295 15.46 12.22 1.44
N TYR A 296 14.14 12.23 1.64
CA TYR A 296 13.42 11.07 2.15
C TYR A 296 13.20 10.08 1.02
N VAL A 297 13.78 8.88 1.14
CA VAL A 297 13.48 7.74 0.28
C VAL A 297 12.58 6.81 1.08
N VAL A 298 11.42 6.46 0.52
CA VAL A 298 10.40 5.63 1.14
C VAL A 298 10.10 4.47 0.19
N PHE A 299 10.24 3.23 0.68
CA PHE A 299 9.96 2.01 -0.06
C PHE A 299 8.78 1.27 0.57
N THR A 300 7.77 0.92 -0.22
CA THR A 300 6.60 0.13 0.24
C THR A 300 5.93 -0.66 -0.90
N SER A 301 4.75 -1.24 -0.65
CA SER A 301 3.90 -1.91 -1.65
C SER A 301 2.45 -1.43 -1.50
N ASP A 302 1.62 -1.51 -2.54
CA ASP A 302 0.20 -1.09 -2.42
C ASP A 302 -0.68 -2.08 -1.64
N ASN A 303 -0.37 -3.37 -1.69
CA ASN A 303 -0.92 -4.42 -0.84
C ASN A 303 0.07 -5.58 -0.71
N GLY A 304 -0.21 -6.50 0.23
CA GLY A 304 0.56 -7.71 0.41
C GLY A 304 0.18 -8.81 -0.59
N TYR A 305 0.58 -10.05 -0.30
CA TYR A 305 0.31 -11.20 -1.14
C TYR A 305 0.40 -12.52 -0.36
N HIS A 306 -0.59 -13.38 -0.51
CA HIS A 306 -0.57 -14.74 0.02
C HIS A 306 -0.19 -15.77 -1.05
N LEU A 307 0.54 -16.81 -0.63
CA LEU A 307 1.01 -17.87 -1.53
C LEU A 307 1.14 -19.20 -0.79
N GLY A 308 0.01 -19.90 -0.63
CA GLY A 308 -0.09 -21.16 0.09
C GLY A 308 -0.58 -21.04 1.54
N SER A 309 -0.48 -19.84 2.14
CA SER A 309 -1.06 -19.52 3.45
C SER A 309 -2.56 -19.79 3.48
N HIS A 310 -3.05 -20.44 4.53
CA HIS A 310 -4.45 -20.86 4.71
C HIS A 310 -5.02 -21.65 3.50
N ARG A 311 -4.17 -22.44 2.82
CA ARG A 311 -4.48 -23.17 1.56
C ARG A 311 -4.86 -22.29 0.38
N MET A 312 -4.66 -20.98 0.47
CA MET A 312 -4.94 -20.06 -0.62
C MET A 312 -3.88 -20.19 -1.71
N LEU A 313 -4.29 -20.19 -2.98
CA LEU A 313 -3.35 -20.07 -4.10
C LEU A 313 -2.84 -18.62 -4.20
N ALA A 314 -2.00 -18.30 -5.18
CA ALA A 314 -1.49 -16.95 -5.38
C ALA A 314 -2.63 -15.91 -5.42
N GLY A 315 -2.52 -14.83 -4.64
CA GLY A 315 -3.51 -13.76 -4.62
C GLY A 315 -3.39 -12.79 -3.44
N LYS A 316 -4.45 -12.01 -3.26
CA LYS A 316 -4.61 -10.95 -2.25
C LYS A 316 -6.09 -10.82 -1.84
N THR A 317 -6.51 -9.69 -1.27
CA THR A 317 -7.90 -9.34 -0.86
C THR A 317 -8.45 -9.99 0.40
N THR A 318 -7.67 -10.66 1.24
CA THR A 318 -8.11 -11.16 2.56
C THR A 318 -7.69 -10.21 3.70
N SER A 319 -8.20 -10.45 4.91
CA SER A 319 -7.83 -9.68 6.11
C SER A 319 -6.52 -10.15 6.75
N TYR A 320 -5.95 -11.28 6.31
CA TYR A 320 -4.79 -11.91 6.95
C TYR A 320 -3.49 -11.11 6.74
N ALA A 321 -2.47 -11.43 7.55
CA ALA A 321 -1.26 -10.62 7.65
C ALA A 321 -0.45 -10.61 6.33
N GLU A 322 -0.49 -11.69 5.55
CA GLU A 322 0.13 -11.80 4.22
C GLU A 322 -0.32 -10.69 3.26
N ASP A 323 -1.62 -10.37 3.27
CA ASP A 323 -2.27 -9.44 2.36
C ASP A 323 -2.24 -8.00 2.86
N THR A 324 -2.09 -7.84 4.18
CA THR A 324 -2.35 -6.58 4.87
C THR A 324 -1.11 -5.97 5.51
N ASN A 325 -0.13 -6.74 5.98
CA ASN A 325 1.14 -6.24 6.53
C ASN A 325 2.17 -6.08 5.41
N LEU A 326 2.71 -4.87 5.28
CA LEU A 326 3.46 -4.44 4.10
C LEU A 326 4.94 -4.18 4.41
N PRO A 327 5.82 -4.33 3.41
CA PRO A 327 7.15 -3.75 3.50
C PRO A 327 7.02 -2.23 3.69
N LEU A 328 7.68 -1.66 4.70
CA LEU A 328 7.91 -0.22 4.78
C LEU A 328 9.34 0.01 5.26
N VAL A 329 10.17 0.63 4.41
CA VAL A 329 11.54 0.99 4.75
C VAL A 329 11.78 2.45 4.37
N VAL A 330 12.32 3.23 5.31
CA VAL A 330 12.51 4.67 5.16
C VAL A 330 13.94 5.06 5.47
N ARG A 331 14.55 5.88 4.61
CA ARG A 331 15.84 6.54 4.82
C ARG A 331 15.66 8.04 4.56
N GLY A 332 16.33 8.90 5.31
CA GLY A 332 16.32 10.35 5.06
C GLY A 332 16.65 11.21 6.27
N PRO A 333 16.48 12.54 6.18
CA PRO A 333 16.82 13.48 7.25
C PRO A 333 16.20 13.12 8.61
N GLY A 334 17.03 12.94 9.62
CA GLY A 334 16.62 12.61 10.99
C GLY A 334 16.07 11.19 11.21
N VAL A 335 15.97 10.36 10.16
CA VAL A 335 15.54 8.96 10.29
C VAL A 335 16.67 8.15 10.91
N SER A 336 16.36 7.28 11.87
CA SER A 336 17.38 6.43 12.49
C SER A 336 17.85 5.34 11.51
N SER A 337 19.13 4.96 11.57
CA SER A 337 19.76 3.98 10.68
C SER A 337 19.95 2.61 11.33
N GLY A 338 19.64 1.53 10.61
CA GLY A 338 19.84 0.15 11.08
C GLY A 338 18.84 -0.28 12.16
N ILE A 339 17.65 0.34 12.21
CA ILE A 339 16.61 0.05 13.20
C ILE A 339 15.46 -0.72 12.55
N SER A 340 14.92 -1.69 13.30
CA SER A 340 13.63 -2.31 13.03
C SER A 340 12.63 -1.85 14.09
N SER A 341 11.52 -1.25 13.67
CA SER A 341 10.50 -0.64 14.53
C SER A 341 9.18 -1.39 14.45
N SER A 342 8.60 -1.74 15.59
CA SER A 342 7.27 -2.33 15.72
C SER A 342 6.14 -1.31 15.87
N LEU A 343 6.42 0.00 15.74
CA LEU A 343 5.41 1.04 15.85
C LEU A 343 4.38 0.94 14.72
N PRO A 344 3.06 0.93 15.03
CA PRO A 344 2.02 0.68 14.03
C PRO A 344 1.68 1.93 13.19
N GLY A 345 1.55 1.70 11.88
CA GLY A 345 1.15 2.71 10.89
C GLY A 345 0.42 2.10 9.70
N THR A 346 -0.16 2.96 8.86
CA THR A 346 -1.02 2.58 7.74
C THR A 346 -0.81 3.45 6.50
N HIS A 347 -1.31 3.03 5.34
CA HIS A 347 -1.31 3.88 4.13
C HIS A 347 -2.00 5.24 4.30
N LEU A 348 -3.01 5.33 5.18
CA LEU A 348 -3.68 6.61 5.49
C LEU A 348 -2.73 7.63 6.11
N ASP A 349 -1.70 7.13 6.82
CA ASP A 349 -0.73 7.95 7.54
C ASP A 349 0.33 8.55 6.60
N LEU A 350 0.58 7.93 5.43
CA LEU A 350 1.63 8.36 4.50
C LEU A 350 1.35 9.75 3.90
N ALA A 351 0.10 10.04 3.52
CA ALA A 351 -0.30 11.35 2.98
C ALA A 351 0.11 12.49 3.91
N MET A 352 -0.31 12.43 5.18
CA MET A 352 0.08 13.42 6.19
C MET A 352 1.57 13.43 6.47
N THR A 353 2.23 12.28 6.43
CA THR A 353 3.69 12.23 6.63
C THR A 353 4.42 13.01 5.54
N PHE A 354 3.97 12.93 4.28
CA PHE A 354 4.52 13.74 3.19
C PHE A 354 4.19 15.23 3.34
N LEU A 355 2.99 15.60 3.81
CA LEU A 355 2.67 17.01 4.10
C LEU A 355 3.52 17.60 5.23
N ASP A 356 3.80 16.81 6.27
CA ASP A 356 4.67 17.21 7.39
C ASP A 356 6.11 17.41 6.93
N ILE A 357 6.63 16.51 6.09
CA ILE A 357 7.95 16.63 5.45
C ILE A 357 8.01 17.86 4.54
N ALA A 358 6.94 18.12 3.79
CA ALA A 358 6.83 19.27 2.90
C ALA A 358 6.69 20.62 3.64
N GLY A 359 6.45 20.59 4.96
CA GLY A 359 6.29 21.78 5.78
C GLY A 359 5.00 22.54 5.50
N LEU A 360 3.95 21.87 4.99
CA LEU A 360 2.64 22.49 4.83
C LEU A 360 2.08 22.89 6.21
N PRO A 361 1.49 24.09 6.40
CA PRO A 361 0.88 24.44 7.68
C PRO A 361 -0.32 23.55 8.03
N LYS A 362 -0.42 23.08 9.28
CA LYS A 362 -1.50 22.17 9.72
C LYS A 362 -2.91 22.71 9.51
N ASN A 363 -3.10 24.03 9.56
CA ASN A 363 -4.38 24.71 9.28
C ASN A 363 -4.74 24.75 7.78
N GLU A 364 -3.84 24.27 6.92
CA GLU A 364 -4.03 24.13 5.47
C GLU A 364 -4.19 22.66 5.05
N TYR A 365 -4.18 21.73 6.02
CA TYR A 365 -4.40 20.32 5.75
C TYR A 365 -5.87 20.10 5.36
N PRO A 366 -6.15 19.18 4.44
CA PRO A 366 -7.50 18.78 4.13
C PRO A 366 -8.21 18.27 5.40
N PRO A 367 -9.46 18.70 5.67
CA PRO A 367 -10.12 18.45 6.96
C PRO A 367 -10.52 16.98 7.18
N PHE A 368 -10.54 16.17 6.13
CA PHE A 368 -11.10 14.82 6.09
C PHE A 368 -10.06 13.69 6.21
N LEU A 369 -8.84 14.01 6.62
CA LEU A 369 -7.73 13.06 6.68
C LEU A 369 -7.88 12.08 7.85
N ASP A 370 -7.95 10.78 7.54
CA ASP A 370 -8.32 9.71 8.49
C ASP A 370 -7.11 9.09 9.24
N GLY A 371 -5.88 9.39 8.80
CA GLY A 371 -4.63 8.90 9.42
C GLY A 371 -3.99 9.88 10.40
N ARG A 372 -2.66 9.79 10.55
CA ARG A 372 -1.78 10.74 11.26
C ARG A 372 -0.40 10.78 10.61
N SER A 373 0.44 11.76 10.93
CA SER A 373 1.84 11.75 10.48
C SER A 373 2.68 10.71 11.24
N LEU A 374 3.46 9.90 10.52
CA LEU A 374 4.46 8.97 11.06
C LEU A 374 5.83 9.62 11.24
N LEU A 375 6.07 10.85 10.77
CA LEU A 375 7.37 11.52 10.86
C LEU A 375 7.98 11.52 12.28
N PRO A 376 7.20 11.74 13.37
CA PRO A 376 7.74 11.61 14.73
C PRO A 376 8.27 10.21 15.07
N GLN A 377 7.64 9.16 14.54
CA GLN A 377 8.09 7.77 14.68
C GLN A 377 9.29 7.47 13.79
N TRP A 378 9.36 8.06 12.60
CA TRP A 378 10.52 7.92 11.71
C TRP A 378 11.80 8.51 12.34
N HIS A 379 11.67 9.60 13.09
CA HIS A 379 12.78 10.19 13.86
C HIS A 379 13.03 9.49 15.20
N LYS A 380 12.01 8.83 15.78
CA LYS A 380 12.09 8.17 17.10
C LYS A 380 11.44 6.76 17.06
N PRO A 381 12.03 5.81 16.30
CA PRO A 381 11.40 4.52 16.02
C PRO A 381 11.37 3.52 17.18
N THR A 382 12.01 3.86 18.30
CA THR A 382 12.09 3.03 19.52
C THR A 382 11.57 3.77 20.76
N MET A 383 10.88 4.91 20.59
CA MET A 383 10.32 5.66 21.70
C MET A 383 9.02 5.02 22.20
N GLU A 384 8.93 4.76 23.50
CA GLU A 384 7.69 4.42 24.18
C GLU A 384 6.75 5.65 24.21
N TYR A 385 5.56 5.51 23.63
CA TYR A 385 4.50 6.51 23.71
C TYR A 385 3.52 6.17 24.85
N PRO A 386 2.99 7.14 25.61
CA PRO A 386 2.06 6.85 26.71
C PRO A 386 0.82 6.07 26.26
N GLY A 387 0.63 4.86 26.80
CA GLY A 387 -0.47 3.96 26.44
C GLY A 387 -0.14 2.95 25.32
N GLN A 388 1.07 3.00 24.76
CA GLN A 388 1.62 1.94 23.91
C GLN A 388 1.60 0.59 24.63
N GLY A 389 1.41 -0.48 23.86
CA GLY A 389 1.22 -1.83 24.39
C GLY A 389 -0.16 -2.12 24.93
N GLN A 390 -1.15 -1.23 24.77
CA GLN A 390 -2.46 -1.40 25.41
C GLN A 390 -3.66 -1.27 24.45
N GLY A 391 -3.44 -1.35 23.14
CA GLY A 391 -4.51 -1.17 22.15
C GLY A 391 -5.12 0.23 22.24
N ASN A 392 -4.26 1.23 22.39
CA ASN A 392 -4.67 2.64 22.38
C ASN A 392 -4.99 3.09 20.95
N ALA A 393 -5.57 4.28 20.79
CA ALA A 393 -5.94 4.85 19.49
C ALA A 393 -4.88 4.72 18.37
N GLN A 394 -3.60 4.93 18.72
CA GLN A 394 -2.50 4.90 17.76
C GLN A 394 -2.25 3.51 17.17
N GLU A 395 -2.71 2.46 17.86
CA GLU A 395 -2.48 1.03 17.61
C GLU A 395 -3.67 0.34 16.92
N VAL A 396 -4.77 1.07 16.70
CA VAL A 396 -5.98 0.57 16.04
C VAL A 396 -5.93 0.85 14.54
N MET A 397 -6.25 -0.17 13.75
CA MET A 397 -6.22 -0.13 12.29
C MET A 397 -7.45 -0.89 11.73
N ASN A 398 -8.21 -0.24 10.86
CA ASN A 398 -9.34 -0.86 10.16
C ASN A 398 -8.84 -1.45 8.83
N VAL A 399 -9.23 -2.69 8.53
CA VAL A 399 -9.02 -3.27 7.20
C VAL A 399 -10.36 -3.77 6.65
N GLU A 400 -10.67 -3.37 5.43
CA GLU A 400 -11.97 -3.55 4.81
C GLU A 400 -11.87 -3.97 3.34
N TYR A 401 -12.82 -4.78 2.89
CA TYR A 401 -12.89 -5.27 1.52
C TYR A 401 -14.34 -5.50 1.06
N TRP A 402 -14.56 -5.30 -0.24
CA TRP A 402 -15.86 -5.41 -0.90
C TRP A 402 -15.76 -6.25 -2.18
N GLY A 403 -16.78 -7.09 -2.40
CA GLY A 403 -16.88 -7.98 -3.54
C GLY A 403 -16.24 -9.36 -3.33
N GLY A 404 -15.92 -10.00 -4.45
CA GLY A 404 -15.32 -11.34 -4.51
C GLY A 404 -13.80 -11.37 -4.47
N HIS A 405 -13.26 -12.55 -4.22
CA HIS A 405 -11.85 -12.89 -4.37
C HIS A 405 -11.62 -13.70 -5.66
N ARG A 406 -10.46 -13.53 -6.30
CA ARG A 406 -10.00 -14.31 -7.46
C ARG A 406 -8.54 -14.69 -7.25
N PHE A 407 -8.20 -15.98 -7.36
CA PHE A 407 -6.80 -16.40 -7.38
C PHE A 407 -6.12 -16.01 -8.69
N ASP A 408 -4.87 -15.56 -8.59
CA ASP A 408 -3.98 -15.19 -9.70
C ASP A 408 -3.31 -16.44 -10.30
N THR A 409 -4.15 -17.33 -10.82
CA THR A 409 -3.75 -18.55 -11.52
C THR A 409 -4.44 -18.66 -12.87
N LEU A 410 -3.93 -19.53 -13.74
CA LEU A 410 -4.53 -19.79 -15.07
C LEU A 410 -5.97 -20.31 -14.96
N ASP A 411 -6.24 -21.21 -13.99
CA ASP A 411 -7.56 -21.76 -13.68
C ASP A 411 -8.31 -20.88 -12.65
N ALA A 412 -8.23 -19.56 -12.81
CA ALA A 412 -8.66 -18.53 -11.85
C ALA A 412 -10.00 -18.81 -11.14
N GLN A 413 -9.92 -19.39 -9.95
CA GLN A 413 -11.08 -19.68 -9.12
C GLN A 413 -11.60 -18.38 -8.51
N ILE A 414 -12.93 -18.21 -8.53
CA ILE A 414 -13.61 -17.00 -8.05
C ILE A 414 -14.50 -17.38 -6.87
N TYR A 415 -14.36 -16.63 -5.78
CA TYR A 415 -15.17 -16.73 -4.57
C TYR A 415 -15.91 -15.39 -4.39
N PRO A 416 -17.16 -15.26 -4.87
CA PRO A 416 -17.84 -13.95 -5.00
C PRO A 416 -18.18 -13.27 -3.67
N ASN A 417 -18.01 -13.98 -2.56
CA ASN A 417 -18.52 -13.65 -1.24
C ASN A 417 -17.40 -13.38 -0.23
N ASN A 418 -16.43 -12.53 -0.60
CA ASN A 418 -15.22 -12.23 0.19
C ASN A 418 -15.32 -10.89 0.97
N SER A 419 -16.45 -10.19 0.95
CA SER A 419 -16.57 -8.90 1.63
C SER A 419 -16.45 -9.05 3.16
N TYR A 420 -15.69 -8.17 3.81
CA TYR A 420 -15.48 -8.20 5.25
C TYR A 420 -15.22 -6.81 5.84
N LYS A 421 -15.38 -6.71 7.16
CA LYS A 421 -14.83 -5.63 7.99
C LYS A 421 -13.97 -6.27 9.07
N SER A 422 -12.74 -5.80 9.22
CA SER A 422 -11.84 -6.30 10.26
C SER A 422 -11.10 -5.18 10.99
N LEU A 423 -10.75 -5.49 12.23
CA LEU A 423 -10.01 -4.65 13.15
C LEU A 423 -8.68 -5.34 13.45
N ARG A 424 -7.57 -4.65 13.16
CA ARG A 424 -6.25 -4.99 13.68
C ARG A 424 -5.93 -4.05 14.85
N ILE A 425 -5.49 -4.65 15.95
CA ILE A 425 -4.90 -3.92 17.08
C ILE A 425 -3.47 -4.44 17.23
N VAL A 426 -2.49 -3.54 17.29
CA VAL A 426 -1.08 -3.91 17.40
C VAL A 426 -0.40 -3.10 18.49
N GLY A 427 -0.31 -3.69 19.69
CA GLY A 427 0.53 -3.22 20.78
C GLY A 427 1.62 -4.23 21.15
N GLU A 428 2.53 -3.80 22.01
CA GLU A 428 3.58 -4.61 22.62
C GLU A 428 3.09 -5.72 23.56
N GLU A 429 2.08 -5.49 24.42
CA GLU A 429 1.57 -6.54 25.32
C GLU A 429 0.59 -7.49 24.61
N PHE A 430 -0.09 -7.02 23.56
CA PHE A 430 -1.05 -7.81 22.80
C PHE A 430 -1.29 -7.23 21.41
N ALA A 431 -1.62 -8.13 20.48
CA ALA A 431 -2.08 -7.79 19.15
C ALA A 431 -3.19 -8.77 18.74
N PHE A 432 -4.19 -8.27 18.03
CA PHE A 432 -5.35 -9.06 17.61
C PHE A 432 -5.76 -8.73 16.18
N LEU A 433 -6.18 -9.75 15.43
CA LEU A 433 -7.04 -9.62 14.26
C LEU A 433 -8.44 -10.06 14.68
N TYR A 434 -9.43 -9.16 14.54
CA TYR A 434 -10.85 -9.48 14.67
C TYR A 434 -11.56 -9.23 13.34
N ASN A 435 -12.13 -10.27 12.74
CA ASN A 435 -12.74 -10.22 11.42
C ASN A 435 -14.24 -10.50 11.49
N HIS A 436 -15.01 -9.88 10.59
CA HIS A 436 -16.45 -10.10 10.42
C HIS A 436 -16.76 -10.32 8.94
N TRP A 437 -17.17 -11.54 8.58
CA TRP A 437 -17.47 -11.96 7.23
C TRP A 437 -18.90 -11.61 6.81
N CYS A 438 -19.06 -11.02 5.64
CA CYS A 438 -20.38 -10.67 5.11
C CYS A 438 -21.30 -11.88 4.89
N TYR A 439 -20.82 -12.92 4.19
CA TYR A 439 -21.71 -13.94 3.63
C TYR A 439 -22.17 -14.98 4.65
N THR A 440 -21.26 -15.41 5.52
CA THR A 440 -21.56 -16.39 6.57
C THR A 440 -22.01 -15.74 7.87
N ASN A 441 -21.82 -14.41 8.01
CA ASN A 441 -21.99 -13.67 9.26
C ASN A 441 -21.15 -14.26 10.42
N GLU A 442 -20.06 -14.95 10.09
CA GLU A 442 -19.08 -15.48 11.03
C GLU A 442 -18.13 -14.39 11.52
N GLN A 443 -17.51 -14.62 12.66
CA GLN A 443 -16.40 -13.81 13.14
C GLN A 443 -15.18 -14.69 13.42
N GLU A 444 -14.00 -14.14 13.20
CA GLU A 444 -12.73 -14.75 13.57
C GLU A 444 -12.01 -13.84 14.57
N LEU A 445 -11.24 -14.45 15.45
CA LEU A 445 -10.38 -13.72 16.40
C LEU A 445 -9.06 -14.46 16.58
N TYR A 446 -7.96 -13.82 16.23
CA TYR A 446 -6.61 -14.34 16.39
C TYR A 446 -5.82 -13.44 17.34
N ASN A 447 -5.09 -14.03 18.28
CA ASN A 447 -4.08 -13.32 19.08
C ASN A 447 -2.76 -13.37 18.31
N THR A 448 -2.41 -12.30 17.60
CA THR A 448 -1.30 -12.28 16.65
C THR A 448 0.08 -12.12 17.32
N VAL A 449 0.14 -12.09 18.65
CA VAL A 449 1.40 -12.24 19.42
C VAL A 449 1.73 -13.72 19.62
N ASP A 450 0.75 -14.51 20.07
CA ASP A 450 0.93 -15.94 20.35
C ASP A 450 0.74 -16.81 19.10
N ASP A 451 -0.07 -16.35 18.14
CA ASP A 451 -0.36 -16.96 16.85
C ASP A 451 -0.07 -15.97 15.70
N PRO A 452 1.21 -15.73 15.37
CA PRO A 452 1.62 -14.83 14.29
C PRO A 452 1.29 -15.36 12.87
N TYR A 453 0.70 -16.56 12.79
CA TYR A 453 0.30 -17.22 11.54
C TYR A 453 -1.22 -17.30 11.37
N GLU A 454 -2.00 -16.73 12.30
CA GLU A 454 -3.46 -16.54 12.20
C GLU A 454 -4.23 -17.85 11.92
N ILE A 455 -3.82 -18.96 12.56
CA ILE A 455 -4.38 -20.32 12.40
C ILE A 455 -5.18 -20.84 13.60
N HIS A 456 -5.18 -20.14 14.73
CA HIS A 456 -5.89 -20.52 15.94
C HIS A 456 -7.04 -19.55 16.24
N ASN A 457 -8.16 -19.72 15.52
CA ASN A 457 -9.35 -18.88 15.70
C ASN A 457 -9.95 -19.09 17.10
N LEU A 458 -9.78 -18.12 17.98
CA LEU A 458 -10.24 -18.14 19.37
C LEU A 458 -11.77 -18.16 19.50
N LEU A 459 -12.51 -17.78 18.45
CA LEU A 459 -13.97 -17.90 18.39
C LEU A 459 -14.46 -19.30 17.99
N HIS A 460 -13.56 -20.23 17.67
CA HIS A 460 -13.88 -21.65 17.55
C HIS A 460 -13.85 -22.32 18.94
N ASN A 461 -15.04 -22.55 19.51
CA ASN A 461 -15.26 -22.99 20.91
C ASN A 461 -14.71 -22.00 21.98
N PRO A 462 -15.24 -20.76 22.03
CA PRO A 462 -14.64 -19.68 22.80
C PRO A 462 -14.82 -19.84 24.31
N GLU A 463 -13.77 -19.51 25.06
CA GLU A 463 -13.88 -19.28 26.51
C GLU A 463 -14.62 -17.97 26.81
N ALA A 464 -15.16 -17.86 28.03
CA ALA A 464 -15.88 -16.66 28.48
C ALA A 464 -15.05 -15.37 28.38
N GLN A 465 -13.72 -15.42 28.54
CA GLN A 465 -12.87 -14.23 28.36
C GLN A 465 -12.76 -13.80 26.89
N VAL A 466 -12.80 -14.76 25.96
CA VAL A 466 -12.73 -14.50 24.51
C VAL A 466 -14.01 -13.84 24.04
N LEU A 467 -15.17 -14.31 24.52
CA LEU A 467 -16.46 -13.64 24.26
C LEU A 467 -16.46 -12.19 24.77
N ARG A 468 -16.02 -11.98 26.02
CA ARG A 468 -15.90 -10.62 26.60
C ARG A 468 -14.98 -9.73 25.77
N LEU A 469 -13.86 -10.25 25.25
CA LEU A 469 -12.94 -9.54 24.36
C LEU A 469 -13.60 -9.22 23.01
N ALA A 470 -14.25 -10.20 22.37
CA ALA A 470 -14.94 -10.03 21.11
C ALA A 470 -16.05 -8.95 21.17
N ASP A 471 -16.72 -8.76 22.32
CA ASP A 471 -17.65 -7.64 22.52
C ASP A 471 -16.95 -6.27 22.41
N ARG A 472 -15.72 -6.12 22.92
CA ARG A 472 -14.94 -4.87 22.81
C ARG A 472 -14.45 -4.66 21.39
N LEU A 473 -13.93 -5.71 20.74
CA LEU A 473 -13.43 -5.63 19.37
C LEU A 473 -14.56 -5.34 18.38
N ASN A 474 -15.74 -5.92 18.59
CA ASN A 474 -16.97 -5.54 17.88
C ASN A 474 -17.33 -4.07 18.11
N ALA A 475 -17.30 -3.58 19.35
CA ALA A 475 -17.62 -2.18 19.66
C ALA A 475 -16.65 -1.20 18.98
N MET A 476 -15.35 -1.53 18.93
CA MET A 476 -14.37 -0.76 18.18
C MET A 476 -14.64 -0.83 16.66
N LEU A 477 -14.92 -2.02 16.12
CA LEU A 477 -15.21 -2.21 14.70
C LEU A 477 -16.51 -1.51 14.24
N LEU A 478 -17.53 -1.40 15.11
CA LEU A 478 -18.72 -0.58 14.85
C LEU A 478 -18.36 0.89 14.55
N VAL A 479 -17.31 1.41 15.21
CA VAL A 479 -16.81 2.77 15.00
C VAL A 479 -15.90 2.83 13.79
N THR A 480 -14.91 1.93 13.68
CA THR A 480 -13.87 2.03 12.65
C THR A 480 -14.34 1.68 11.23
N LYS A 481 -15.43 0.91 11.08
CA LYS A 481 -16.03 0.61 9.76
C LYS A 481 -16.74 1.80 9.08
N SER A 482 -16.89 2.90 9.80
CA SER A 482 -17.58 4.13 9.37
C SER A 482 -16.99 5.36 10.08
N CYS A 483 -15.69 5.34 10.30
CA CYS A 483 -14.99 6.41 10.98
C CYS A 483 -14.74 7.59 10.04
N ALA A 484 -14.36 8.73 10.59
CA ALA A 484 -13.80 9.82 9.81
C ALA A 484 -12.82 10.61 10.69
N GLU A 485 -11.81 11.19 10.06
CA GLU A 485 -10.84 12.05 10.72
C GLU A 485 -10.19 11.32 11.92
N ASP A 486 -10.00 12.01 13.05
CA ASP A 486 -9.47 11.45 14.29
C ASP A 486 -10.16 10.15 14.74
N THR A 487 -11.44 9.90 14.42
CA THR A 487 -12.15 8.70 14.95
C THR A 487 -11.70 7.40 14.27
N CYS A 488 -11.01 7.49 13.13
CA CYS A 488 -10.38 6.32 12.49
C CYS A 488 -9.15 5.83 13.25
N ARG A 489 -8.53 6.68 14.07
CA ARG A 489 -7.47 6.30 14.99
C ARG A 489 -8.00 6.19 16.42
N ASP A 490 -8.84 7.10 16.90
CA ASP A 490 -9.39 7.10 18.27
C ASP A 490 -10.87 6.67 18.35
N PRO A 491 -11.20 5.37 18.26
CA PRO A 491 -12.55 4.89 18.51
C PRO A 491 -12.95 4.99 19.99
N TRP A 492 -11.98 5.11 20.91
CA TRP A 492 -12.26 5.24 22.35
C TRP A 492 -12.98 6.56 22.65
N LYS A 493 -12.64 7.64 21.96
CA LYS A 493 -13.36 8.93 22.01
C LYS A 493 -14.86 8.79 21.73
N VAL A 494 -15.23 7.97 20.74
CA VAL A 494 -16.63 7.66 20.40
C VAL A 494 -17.27 6.77 21.47
N LEU A 495 -16.61 5.67 21.83
CA LEU A 495 -17.13 4.72 22.83
C LEU A 495 -17.35 5.37 24.20
N LEU A 496 -16.50 6.33 24.60
CA LEU A 496 -16.68 7.11 25.83
C LEU A 496 -17.89 8.05 25.78
N ALA A 497 -18.18 8.64 24.63
CA ALA A 497 -19.39 9.43 24.44
C ALA A 497 -20.64 8.54 24.57
N GLU A 498 -20.63 7.38 23.92
CA GLU A 498 -21.73 6.41 23.96
C GLU A 498 -21.94 5.85 25.38
N MET A 499 -20.89 5.45 26.10
CA MET A 499 -21.00 5.01 27.51
C MET A 499 -21.64 6.08 28.41
N LYS A 500 -21.21 7.33 28.25
CA LYS A 500 -21.74 8.45 29.03
C LYS A 500 -23.21 8.73 28.72
N GLN A 501 -23.64 8.50 27.48
CA GLN A 501 -25.01 8.69 27.01
C GLN A 501 -25.95 7.54 27.41
N SER A 502 -25.51 6.29 27.20
CA SER A 502 -26.32 5.08 27.39
C SER A 502 -26.45 4.64 28.85
N CYS A 503 -25.34 4.66 29.63
CA CYS A 503 -25.32 4.15 31.00
C CYS A 503 -24.77 5.14 32.05
N GLY A 504 -24.41 6.37 31.64
CA GLY A 504 -24.01 7.44 32.55
C GLY A 504 -22.61 7.27 33.17
N MET A 505 -21.84 6.26 32.74
CA MET A 505 -20.47 6.04 33.19
C MET A 505 -19.56 7.21 32.77
N LYS A 506 -18.63 7.60 33.66
CA LYS A 506 -17.71 8.75 33.46
C LYS A 506 -16.24 8.36 33.59
N ASP A 507 -15.96 7.07 33.61
CA ASP A 507 -14.60 6.55 33.63
C ASP A 507 -13.85 6.93 32.35
N LYS A 508 -12.53 7.05 32.43
CA LYS A 508 -11.68 7.19 31.25
C LYS A 508 -11.18 5.80 30.82
N ILE A 509 -11.64 5.37 29.65
CA ILE A 509 -11.15 4.21 28.90
C ILE A 509 -10.50 4.76 27.63
N THR A 510 -9.21 4.59 27.48
CA THR A 510 -8.45 4.99 26.28
C THR A 510 -7.59 3.84 25.73
N THR A 511 -7.77 2.64 26.28
CA THR A 511 -7.00 1.43 25.97
C THR A 511 -7.88 0.19 26.12
N LEU A 512 -7.64 -0.85 25.31
CA LEU A 512 -8.39 -2.11 25.41
C LEU A 512 -8.16 -2.79 26.77
N LYS A 513 -6.96 -2.67 27.33
CA LYS A 513 -6.61 -3.15 28.69
C LYS A 513 -7.54 -2.57 29.77
N GLN A 514 -7.93 -1.29 29.65
CA GLN A 514 -8.90 -0.67 30.54
C GLN A 514 -10.33 -1.18 30.25
N ALA A 515 -10.70 -1.33 28.98
CA ALA A 515 -12.03 -1.79 28.55
C ALA A 515 -12.37 -3.24 29.00
N MET A 516 -11.37 -4.06 29.28
CA MET A 516 -11.54 -5.44 29.77
C MET A 516 -11.93 -5.55 31.26
N ASN A 517 -12.04 -4.44 31.99
CA ASN A 517 -12.57 -4.45 33.36
C ASN A 517 -14.03 -4.96 33.39
N PRO A 518 -14.39 -5.95 34.23
CA PRO A 518 -15.73 -6.54 34.26
C PRO A 518 -16.89 -5.56 34.46
N LYS A 519 -16.66 -4.40 35.10
CA LYS A 519 -17.71 -3.38 35.27
C LYS A 519 -18.26 -2.79 33.95
N TYR A 520 -17.60 -3.05 32.82
CA TYR A 520 -18.03 -2.61 31.49
C TYR A 520 -18.67 -3.74 30.66
N ASP A 521 -18.79 -4.97 31.19
CA ASP A 521 -19.30 -6.13 30.43
C ASP A 521 -20.71 -5.89 29.90
N ASP A 522 -21.62 -5.38 30.72
CA ASP A 522 -23.00 -5.08 30.34
C ASP A 522 -23.06 -4.02 29.22
N PHE A 523 -22.17 -3.02 29.25
CA PHE A 523 -22.12 -2.00 28.19
C PHE A 523 -21.68 -2.62 26.86
N PHE A 524 -20.52 -3.26 26.82
CA PHE A 524 -19.97 -3.79 25.57
C PHE A 524 -20.81 -4.92 24.96
N SER A 525 -21.43 -5.76 25.80
CA SER A 525 -22.33 -6.84 25.33
C SER A 525 -23.71 -6.33 24.89
N SER A 526 -24.14 -5.13 25.33
CA SER A 526 -25.40 -4.51 24.89
C SER A 526 -25.33 -3.84 23.51
N LEU A 527 -24.13 -3.56 23.01
CA LEU A 527 -23.95 -2.94 21.70
C LEU A 527 -24.32 -3.91 20.56
N PRO A 528 -24.90 -3.41 19.45
CA PRO A 528 -25.25 -4.27 18.32
C PRO A 528 -24.00 -4.93 17.73
N LYS A 529 -24.18 -6.04 17.02
CA LYS A 529 -23.07 -6.61 16.23
C LYS A 529 -22.90 -5.83 14.93
N VAL A 530 -21.66 -5.76 14.45
CA VAL A 530 -21.38 -5.43 13.04
C VAL A 530 -22.19 -6.38 12.16
N ASN A 531 -22.69 -5.88 11.04
CA ASN A 531 -23.57 -6.63 10.14
C ASN A 531 -23.42 -6.09 8.72
N ILE A 532 -23.39 -6.97 7.73
CA ILE A 532 -23.34 -6.65 6.31
C ILE A 532 -24.45 -7.46 5.62
N GLN A 533 -25.51 -6.81 5.14
CA GLN A 533 -26.72 -7.52 4.67
C GLN A 533 -26.49 -8.33 3.39
N ARG A 534 -25.63 -7.83 2.49
CA ARG A 534 -25.26 -8.47 1.22
C ARG A 534 -23.82 -8.12 0.87
N CYS A 535 -23.15 -9.03 0.17
CA CYS A 535 -21.76 -8.84 -0.24
C CYS A 535 -21.78 -8.11 -1.58
N LEU A 536 -21.52 -6.80 -1.51
CA LEU A 536 -21.52 -5.88 -2.64
C LEU A 536 -20.06 -5.50 -2.93
N ASP A 537 -19.75 -5.17 -4.19
CA ASP A 537 -18.43 -4.65 -4.58
C ASP A 537 -18.20 -3.18 -4.19
N PHE A 538 -19.21 -2.54 -3.60
CA PHE A 538 -19.24 -1.11 -3.27
C PHE A 538 -19.80 -0.86 -1.86
N GLN A 539 -19.41 0.28 -1.28
CA GLN A 539 -19.96 0.74 -0.01
C GLN A 539 -21.42 1.17 -0.23
N ASP A 540 -22.35 0.56 0.53
CA ASP A 540 -23.73 1.04 0.68
C ASP A 540 -24.09 1.21 2.17
N ALA A 541 -24.53 2.41 2.54
CA ALA A 541 -24.81 2.76 3.94
C ALA A 541 -25.94 1.93 4.56
N LYS A 542 -26.96 1.54 3.78
CA LYS A 542 -28.12 0.78 4.30
C LYS A 542 -27.76 -0.69 4.48
N ASN A 543 -26.86 -1.20 3.66
CA ASN A 543 -26.33 -2.56 3.68
C ASN A 543 -25.43 -2.83 4.90
N GLU A 544 -24.68 -1.82 5.36
CA GLU A 544 -23.68 -1.93 6.43
C GLU A 544 -24.13 -1.34 7.79
N ALA A 545 -25.40 -0.97 7.93
CA ALA A 545 -25.98 -0.53 9.20
C ALA A 545 -26.01 -1.67 10.25
N PRO A 546 -25.89 -1.39 11.56
CA PRO A 546 -25.92 -0.06 12.21
C PRO A 546 -24.55 0.64 12.26
N PHE A 547 -24.54 1.94 12.54
CA PHE A 547 -23.34 2.77 12.71
C PHE A 547 -23.18 3.26 14.15
N LEU A 548 -21.94 3.49 14.59
CA LEU A 548 -21.63 4.06 15.91
C LEU A 548 -20.58 5.17 15.76
N PRO A 549 -20.91 6.45 16.00
CA PRO A 549 -22.25 6.96 16.32
C PRO A 549 -23.21 6.88 15.10
N ALA A 550 -24.49 7.14 15.29
CA ALA A 550 -25.48 6.95 14.21
C ALA A 550 -25.23 7.88 13.01
N GLU A 551 -24.74 9.10 13.26
CA GLU A 551 -24.37 10.10 12.25
C GLU A 551 -23.18 9.70 11.35
N SER A 552 -22.43 8.64 11.69
CA SER A 552 -21.35 8.11 10.84
C SER A 552 -21.84 7.53 9.51
N GLU A 553 -23.15 7.43 9.26
CA GLU A 553 -23.72 7.02 7.96
C GLU A 553 -23.32 7.93 6.77
N GLN A 554 -22.71 9.09 7.02
CA GLN A 554 -22.32 10.05 5.98
C GLN A 554 -21.19 9.55 5.07
N LEU A 555 -20.24 8.75 5.59
CA LEU A 555 -19.27 7.95 4.79
C LEU A 555 -18.57 8.79 3.69
N GLY A 556 -17.90 9.85 4.13
CA GLY A 556 -17.14 10.80 3.31
C GLY A 556 -17.94 11.68 2.33
N ARG A 557 -19.29 11.57 2.25
CA ARG A 557 -20.11 12.32 1.28
C ARG A 557 -20.05 13.86 1.36
N ALA A 558 -19.49 14.42 2.43
CA ALA A 558 -19.19 15.86 2.51
C ALA A 558 -18.04 16.27 1.57
N TYR A 559 -17.20 15.32 1.14
CA TYR A 559 -15.92 15.54 0.46
C TYR A 559 -15.77 14.73 -0.85
N ARG A 560 -16.89 14.20 -1.37
CA ARG A 560 -16.96 13.52 -2.67
C ARG A 560 -18.34 13.69 -3.30
N LEU A 561 -18.39 13.62 -4.63
CA LEU A 561 -19.65 13.58 -5.38
C LEU A 561 -20.34 12.21 -5.21
N PRO A 562 -21.67 12.13 -5.32
CA PRO A 562 -22.42 10.90 -5.10
C PRO A 562 -22.19 9.87 -6.23
N THR A 563 -21.28 8.93 -5.99
CA THR A 563 -20.92 7.83 -6.90
C THR A 563 -21.32 6.45 -6.38
N ASP A 564 -22.18 6.39 -5.36
CA ASP A 564 -22.61 5.15 -4.70
C ASP A 564 -23.32 4.17 -5.67
N THR A 565 -23.90 4.67 -6.76
CA THR A 565 -24.49 3.86 -7.86
C THR A 565 -23.77 4.06 -9.20
N PHE A 566 -22.48 4.42 -9.19
CA PHE A 566 -21.70 4.59 -10.41
C PHE A 566 -21.59 3.27 -11.17
N ALA A 567 -21.96 3.27 -12.45
CA ALA A 567 -21.83 2.12 -13.33
C ALA A 567 -21.16 2.55 -14.63
N HIS A 568 -19.94 2.06 -14.88
CA HIS A 568 -19.24 2.32 -16.13
C HIS A 568 -19.75 1.41 -17.26
N THR A 569 -19.98 1.97 -18.44
CA THR A 569 -20.62 1.26 -19.57
C THR A 569 -19.65 0.59 -20.53
N LEU A 570 -18.34 0.84 -20.40
CA LEU A 570 -17.31 0.32 -21.31
C LEU A 570 -16.28 -0.48 -20.52
N ILE A 571 -16.23 -1.78 -20.76
CA ILE A 571 -15.13 -2.65 -20.30
C ILE A 571 -14.22 -2.87 -21.49
N LEU A 572 -12.99 -2.35 -21.43
CA LEU A 572 -11.94 -2.72 -22.37
C LEU A 572 -11.57 -4.19 -22.12
N LYS A 573 -11.99 -5.08 -23.02
CA LYS A 573 -11.62 -6.49 -23.00
C LYS A 573 -10.47 -6.80 -23.98
N ALA A 574 -9.62 -5.82 -24.23
CA ALA A 574 -8.45 -5.99 -25.07
C ALA A 574 -7.42 -6.84 -24.32
N LEU A 575 -7.33 -8.13 -24.66
CA LEU A 575 -6.21 -8.95 -24.25
C LEU A 575 -4.97 -8.44 -24.99
N VAL A 576 -3.93 -8.11 -24.23
CA VAL A 576 -2.60 -7.86 -24.80
C VAL A 576 -2.00 -9.21 -25.12
N GLU A 577 -1.72 -9.47 -26.39
CA GLU A 577 -1.00 -10.68 -26.80
C GLU A 577 0.36 -10.72 -26.08
N PRO A 578 0.73 -11.85 -25.43
CA PRO A 578 2.01 -11.96 -24.75
C PRO A 578 3.17 -11.70 -25.69
N ASN A 579 4.15 -10.90 -25.24
CA ASN A 579 5.44 -10.86 -25.91
C ASN A 579 6.24 -12.08 -25.49
N GLU A 580 6.28 -13.09 -26.36
CA GLU A 580 7.00 -14.36 -26.12
C GLU A 580 8.52 -14.18 -25.97
N GLU A 581 9.09 -13.05 -26.42
CA GLU A 581 10.51 -12.73 -26.21
C GLU A 581 10.72 -12.01 -24.86
N PRO A 582 11.45 -12.61 -23.90
CA PRO A 582 11.79 -11.96 -22.65
C PRO A 582 12.58 -10.67 -22.86
N GLN A 583 12.14 -9.58 -22.23
CA GLN A 583 12.85 -8.31 -22.24
C GLN A 583 13.60 -8.08 -20.92
N GLY A 584 14.49 -7.09 -20.89
CA GLY A 584 15.38 -6.83 -19.77
C GLY A 584 16.68 -7.65 -19.85
N THR A 585 17.35 -7.62 -21.00
CA THR A 585 18.69 -8.18 -21.22
C THR A 585 19.73 -7.47 -20.34
N LEU A 586 20.98 -7.95 -20.34
CA LEU A 586 22.09 -7.30 -19.64
C LEU A 586 22.46 -5.95 -20.28
N GLU A 587 22.33 -5.83 -21.61
CA GLU A 587 22.54 -4.60 -22.35
C GLU A 587 21.46 -3.55 -22.03
N GLN A 588 20.21 -3.99 -21.82
CA GLN A 588 19.08 -3.11 -21.49
C GLN A 588 19.14 -2.53 -20.06
N ARG A 589 19.85 -3.17 -19.10
CA ARG A 589 20.05 -2.68 -17.72
C ARG A 589 20.59 -1.24 -17.65
N HIS A 590 21.40 -0.86 -18.64
CA HIS A 590 22.06 0.45 -18.71
C HIS A 590 21.54 1.34 -19.84
N ALA A 591 20.43 0.97 -20.49
CA ALA A 591 19.81 1.80 -21.52
C ALA A 591 19.46 3.19 -20.97
N THR A 592 19.85 4.23 -21.68
CA THR A 592 19.47 5.60 -21.38
C THR A 592 18.04 5.88 -21.82
N LEU A 593 17.48 7.02 -21.39
CA LEU A 593 16.20 7.48 -21.94
C LEU A 593 16.29 7.71 -23.46
N GLU A 594 17.44 8.13 -24.00
CA GLU A 594 17.67 8.27 -25.44
C GLU A 594 17.61 6.91 -26.17
N ASP A 595 18.27 5.88 -25.62
CA ASP A 595 18.21 4.51 -26.17
C ASP A 595 16.78 3.96 -26.20
N ILE A 596 16.01 4.22 -25.14
CA ILE A 596 14.60 3.79 -25.02
C ILE A 596 13.71 4.55 -26.01
N MET A 597 13.86 5.88 -26.08
CA MET A 597 13.11 6.72 -27.01
C MET A 597 13.45 6.43 -28.48
N SER A 598 14.66 5.92 -28.79
CA SER A 598 15.05 5.54 -30.15
C SER A 598 14.20 4.41 -30.77
N LYS A 599 13.56 3.57 -29.93
CA LYS A 599 12.62 2.53 -30.35
C LYS A 599 11.15 2.88 -30.09
N ALA A 600 10.90 3.95 -29.35
CA ALA A 600 9.56 4.32 -28.92
C ALA A 600 8.70 4.79 -30.10
N ARG A 601 7.39 4.52 -30.05
CA ARG A 601 6.43 4.98 -31.04
C ARG A 601 5.11 5.36 -30.39
N GLU A 602 4.40 6.33 -30.93
CA GLU A 602 3.00 6.54 -30.58
C GLU A 602 2.15 5.31 -30.97
N LEU A 603 1.08 5.06 -30.21
CA LEU A 603 0.01 4.17 -30.63
C LEU A 603 -0.76 4.79 -31.79
N THR A 604 -1.09 3.97 -32.78
CA THR A 604 -1.88 4.38 -33.94
C THR A 604 -3.35 4.63 -33.56
N ALA A 605 -4.04 5.40 -34.40
CA ALA A 605 -5.49 5.62 -34.25
C ALA A 605 -6.33 4.34 -34.36
N ASP A 606 -5.78 3.23 -34.83
CA ASP A 606 -6.43 1.91 -34.81
C ASP A 606 -6.20 1.18 -33.48
N GLU A 607 -5.00 1.27 -32.89
CA GLU A 607 -4.68 0.72 -31.55
C GLU A 607 -5.41 1.47 -30.42
N LEU A 608 -5.75 2.74 -30.61
CA LEU A 608 -6.54 3.54 -29.67
C LEU A 608 -8.06 3.32 -29.78
N LYS A 609 -8.54 2.42 -30.66
CA LYS A 609 -9.96 2.09 -30.72
C LYS A 609 -10.34 1.08 -29.63
N PRO A 610 -11.51 1.22 -29.00
CA PRO A 610 -12.02 0.18 -28.11
C PRO A 610 -12.23 -1.12 -28.90
N GLY A 611 -11.78 -2.23 -28.32
CA GLY A 611 -12.14 -3.58 -28.80
C GLY A 611 -13.66 -3.79 -28.79
N GLN A 612 -14.15 -4.78 -29.53
CA GLN A 612 -15.60 -5.01 -29.63
C GLN A 612 -16.23 -5.23 -28.23
N PRO A 613 -17.34 -4.53 -27.91
CA PRO A 613 -18.02 -4.72 -26.64
C PRO A 613 -18.65 -6.11 -26.59
N SER A 614 -18.11 -7.00 -25.75
CA SER A 614 -18.79 -8.25 -25.42
C SER A 614 -19.80 -8.03 -24.31
N THR A 615 -20.95 -8.70 -24.38
CA THR A 615 -21.94 -8.75 -23.28
C THR A 615 -21.25 -9.00 -21.95
N PRO A 616 -21.58 -8.26 -20.88
CA PRO A 616 -21.01 -8.50 -19.57
C PRO A 616 -21.33 -9.93 -19.15
N ARG A 617 -20.29 -10.76 -19.01
CA ARG A 617 -20.38 -11.86 -18.05
C ARG A 617 -20.36 -11.18 -16.68
N LEU A 618 -21.36 -11.49 -15.86
CA LEU A 618 -21.34 -11.11 -14.45
C LEU A 618 -20.01 -11.58 -13.87
N ILE A 619 -19.26 -10.64 -13.32
CA ILE A 619 -17.92 -10.82 -12.72
C ILE A 619 -18.11 -11.31 -11.29
#